data_AF-A0A6I0LE21-F1
#
_entry.id   AF-A0A6I0LE21-F1
#
_cell.length_a   1.000
_cell.length_b   1.000
_cell.length_c   1.000
_cell.angle_alpha   90.00
_cell.angle_beta   90.00
_cell.angle_gamma   90.00
#
_symmetry.space_group_name_H-M   'P 1'
#
loop_
_entity.id
_entity.type
_entity.pdbx_description
1 polymer ?
#
loop_
_entity_poly.entity_id
_entity_poly.type
_entity_poly.pdbx_seq_one_letter_code
_entity_poly.pdbx_strand_id
1 'polypeptide(L)'
;MVLTKNDTLALKGIAILLLLWHHMFFVSKDLLFDWHDIGIKSAILSRVCVAIFVFLSGYGLMVSSKINESLIAFYRKRLFKLLLNYWYIWLLFVPIGVFVFHRTFDAVYGQNEPLYPILDFVGLLNCLGKQSYNMSWWFYSCIILLYVLFPIFNYIIKTKWGQYLLVLLGIFLCIIPSGYLSIFEPIKNYLLVFIAGMIFYKKGVLFSSPNFKYIVFLCAIISCGLRLKLPQLEGITDTIICIFIVDCYKRHCNANNLSLLKLLGFHSFNIYLFHSFINMYYFTDIVYWCNNPLVVFPFFVILCMIISLIIEKSKDIIGFYKIQNILMKAKRNKTDI
;
A
#
# COMPACT_ATOMS: atom_id res chain seq x y z
N MET A 1 -13.83 1.74 -20.10
CA MET A 1 -13.95 2.65 -18.93
C MET A 1 -12.65 2.64 -18.14
N VAL A 2 -12.08 3.82 -17.85
CA VAL A 2 -10.82 4.01 -17.11
C VAL A 2 -11.08 4.65 -15.73
N LEU A 3 -10.15 4.53 -14.78
CA LEU A 3 -10.28 5.13 -13.45
C LEU A 3 -9.96 6.64 -13.49
N THR A 4 -10.83 7.43 -12.86
CA THR A 4 -10.61 8.85 -12.61
C THR A 4 -9.78 9.06 -11.33
N LYS A 5 -9.39 10.31 -11.07
CA LYS A 5 -8.77 10.69 -9.78
C LYS A 5 -9.70 10.42 -8.60
N ASN A 6 -10.99 10.72 -8.75
CA ASN A 6 -12.00 10.46 -7.73
C ASN A 6 -12.18 8.95 -7.48
N ASP A 7 -12.17 8.13 -8.54
CA ASP A 7 -12.20 6.67 -8.40
C ASP A 7 -11.01 6.15 -7.60
N THR A 8 -9.81 6.67 -7.90
CA THR A 8 -8.58 6.31 -7.20
C THR A 8 -8.64 6.68 -5.72
N LEU A 9 -9.17 7.86 -5.38
CA LEU A 9 -9.36 8.27 -3.99
C LEU A 9 -10.35 7.36 -3.27
N ALA A 10 -11.51 7.07 -3.86
CA ALA A 10 -12.50 6.19 -3.23
C ALA A 10 -11.95 4.75 -3.02
N LEU A 11 -11.23 4.20 -4.01
CA LEU A 11 -10.59 2.88 -3.88
C LEU A 11 -9.49 2.87 -2.81
N LYS A 12 -8.73 3.96 -2.63
CA LYS A 12 -7.81 4.11 -1.49
C LYS A 12 -8.54 4.18 -0.16
N GLY A 13 -9.72 4.79 -0.12
CA GLY A 13 -10.62 4.80 1.04
C GLY A 13 -11.07 3.38 1.42
N ILE A 14 -11.45 2.57 0.43
CA ILE A 14 -11.76 1.14 0.66
C ILE A 14 -10.53 0.41 1.18
N ALA A 15 -9.37 0.60 0.55
CA ALA A 15 -8.14 -0.05 0.95
C ALA A 15 -7.72 0.31 2.38
N ILE A 16 -7.86 1.57 2.81
CA ILE A 16 -7.48 1.96 4.17
C ILE A 16 -8.43 1.40 5.23
N LEU A 17 -9.73 1.28 4.94
CA LEU A 17 -10.68 0.63 5.84
C LEU A 17 -10.34 -0.86 6.03
N LEU A 18 -10.06 -1.57 4.93
CA LEU A 18 -9.62 -2.96 4.97
C LEU A 18 -8.29 -3.12 5.72
N LEU A 19 -7.36 -2.19 5.54
CA LEU A 19 -6.07 -2.20 6.23
C LEU A 19 -6.23 -2.02 7.75
N LEU A 20 -7.03 -1.05 8.18
CA LEU A 20 -7.30 -0.83 9.60
C LEU A 20 -8.03 -2.03 10.21
N TRP A 21 -8.97 -2.64 9.49
CA TRP A 21 -9.66 -3.86 9.94
C TRP A 21 -8.70 -5.04 10.10
N HIS A 22 -7.82 -5.25 9.10
CA HIS A 22 -6.80 -6.29 9.14
C HIS A 22 -5.92 -6.16 10.39
N HIS A 23 -5.34 -4.98 10.63
CA HIS A 23 -4.44 -4.76 11.76
C HIS A 23 -5.16 -4.70 13.10
N MET A 24 -6.46 -4.39 13.14
CA MET A 24 -7.24 -4.45 14.38
C MET A 24 -7.30 -5.89 14.90
N PHE A 25 -7.69 -6.85 14.07
CA PHE A 25 -7.91 -8.24 14.50
C PHE A 25 -6.66 -9.12 14.50
N PHE A 26 -5.63 -8.80 13.70
CA PHE A 26 -4.41 -9.62 13.67
C PHE A 26 -3.56 -9.45 14.94
N VAL A 27 -3.73 -8.33 15.65
CA VAL A 27 -2.95 -7.93 16.83
C VAL A 27 -3.71 -8.22 18.12
N SER A 28 -5.05 -8.14 18.09
CA SER A 28 -5.93 -8.25 19.25
C SER A 28 -6.35 -9.69 19.59
N LYS A 29 -5.53 -10.70 19.30
CA LYS A 29 -5.92 -12.13 19.42
C LYS A 29 -6.55 -12.45 20.78
N ASP A 30 -6.05 -11.81 21.84
CA ASP A 30 -6.52 -12.01 23.20
C ASP A 30 -7.48 -10.89 23.69
N LEU A 31 -7.55 -9.75 22.98
CA LEU A 31 -8.33 -8.57 23.39
C LEU A 31 -9.76 -8.56 22.82
N LEU A 32 -10.05 -9.31 21.74
CA LEU A 32 -11.37 -9.40 21.11
C LEU A 32 -11.90 -10.85 21.11
N PHE A 33 -11.88 -11.48 22.28
CA PHE A 33 -12.12 -12.93 22.46
C PHE A 33 -13.41 -13.44 21.80
N ASP A 34 -14.53 -12.74 21.98
CA ASP A 34 -15.85 -13.16 21.45
C ASP A 34 -15.91 -13.21 19.91
N TRP A 35 -15.02 -12.48 19.25
CA TRP A 35 -14.98 -12.36 17.79
C TRP A 35 -13.77 -13.06 17.18
N HIS A 36 -13.04 -13.88 17.94
CA HIS A 36 -11.72 -14.36 17.54
C HIS A 36 -11.71 -15.07 16.18
N ASP A 37 -12.57 -16.07 15.95
CA ASP A 37 -12.54 -16.87 14.71
C ASP A 37 -12.99 -16.08 13.48
N ILE A 38 -14.12 -15.38 13.57
CA ILE A 38 -14.66 -14.55 12.47
C ILE A 38 -13.77 -13.33 12.22
N GLY A 39 -13.24 -12.74 13.28
CA GLY A 39 -12.31 -11.61 13.27
C GLY A 39 -11.01 -11.96 12.53
N ILE A 40 -10.36 -13.06 12.88
CA ILE A 40 -9.13 -13.50 12.21
C ILE A 40 -9.38 -13.82 10.73
N LYS A 41 -10.45 -14.58 10.42
CA LYS A 41 -10.78 -14.91 9.02
C LYS A 41 -11.02 -13.65 8.18
N SER A 42 -11.81 -12.71 8.71
CA SER A 42 -12.07 -11.43 8.03
C SER A 42 -10.82 -10.55 7.92
N ALA A 43 -9.94 -10.58 8.92
CA ALA A 43 -8.65 -9.88 8.89
C ALA A 43 -7.74 -10.43 7.79
N ILE A 44 -7.64 -11.76 7.66
CA ILE A 44 -6.87 -12.41 6.59
C ILE A 44 -7.40 -11.97 5.23
N LEU A 45 -8.73 -12.02 5.02
CA LEU A 45 -9.35 -11.57 3.76
C LEU A 45 -9.11 -10.07 3.48
N SER A 46 -9.05 -9.24 4.52
CA SER A 46 -8.85 -7.79 4.40
C SER A 46 -7.42 -7.37 4.04
N ARG A 47 -6.44 -8.30 4.10
CA ARG A 47 -5.05 -8.05 3.67
C ARG A 47 -4.93 -7.73 2.16
N VAL A 48 -5.97 -7.98 1.37
CA VAL A 48 -6.10 -7.49 -0.03
C VAL A 48 -5.99 -5.96 -0.15
N CYS A 49 -6.13 -5.21 0.95
CA CYS A 49 -5.90 -3.76 0.99
C CYS A 49 -4.59 -3.34 0.34
N VAL A 50 -3.50 -4.07 0.59
CA VAL A 50 -2.19 -3.73 0.01
C VAL A 50 -2.19 -3.97 -1.49
N ALA A 51 -2.83 -5.05 -1.96
CA ALA A 51 -2.99 -5.33 -3.38
C ALA A 51 -3.73 -4.19 -4.11
N ILE A 52 -4.75 -3.59 -3.50
CA ILE A 52 -5.45 -2.41 -4.04
C ILE A 52 -4.48 -1.22 -4.16
N PHE A 53 -3.68 -0.91 -3.13
CA PHE A 53 -2.70 0.18 -3.21
C PHE A 53 -1.64 -0.06 -4.30
N VAL A 54 -1.17 -1.29 -4.45
CA VAL A 54 -0.19 -1.66 -5.48
C VAL A 54 -0.81 -1.61 -6.88
N PHE A 55 -2.04 -2.10 -7.06
CA PHE A 55 -2.80 -2.01 -8.30
C PHE A 55 -2.92 -0.56 -8.77
N LEU A 56 -3.38 0.32 -7.88
CA LEU A 56 -3.55 1.76 -8.16
C LEU A 56 -2.21 2.43 -8.45
N SER A 57 -1.11 1.93 -7.88
CA SER A 57 0.23 2.41 -8.15
C SER A 57 0.69 2.07 -9.56
N GLY A 58 0.52 0.82 -10.01
CA GLY A 58 0.80 0.40 -11.39
C GLY A 58 -0.06 1.16 -12.41
N TYR A 59 -1.36 1.28 -12.14
CA TYR A 59 -2.29 2.07 -12.94
C TYR A 59 -1.86 3.55 -13.03
N GLY A 60 -1.59 4.18 -11.87
CA GLY A 60 -1.24 5.59 -11.79
C GLY A 60 0.11 5.92 -12.45
N LEU A 61 1.06 5.00 -12.45
CA LEU A 61 2.33 5.16 -13.16
C LEU A 61 2.13 5.20 -14.68
N MET A 62 1.30 4.30 -15.24
CA MET A 62 0.94 4.31 -16.66
C MET A 62 0.24 5.60 -17.10
N VAL A 63 -0.63 6.15 -16.24
CA VAL A 63 -1.27 7.46 -16.49
C VAL A 63 -0.20 8.56 -16.57
N SER A 64 0.72 8.59 -15.60
CA SER A 64 1.73 9.64 -15.51
C SER A 64 2.83 9.54 -16.56
N SER A 65 3.15 8.34 -17.06
CA SER A 65 4.20 8.13 -18.06
C SER A 65 3.84 8.63 -19.46
N LYS A 66 2.59 9.05 -19.70
CA LYS A 66 2.19 9.73 -20.94
C LYS A 66 2.62 11.19 -20.99
N ILE A 67 3.01 11.77 -19.85
CA ILE A 67 3.51 13.14 -19.80
C ILE A 67 4.95 13.09 -20.33
N ASN A 68 5.27 13.89 -21.36
CA ASN A 68 6.61 14.03 -21.93
C ASN A 68 7.56 14.72 -20.92
N GLU A 69 7.90 14.02 -19.85
CA GLU A 69 8.98 14.35 -18.91
C GLU A 69 10.14 13.36 -19.14
N SER A 70 11.39 13.78 -18.89
CA SER A 70 12.52 12.86 -18.92
C SER A 70 12.36 11.77 -17.85
N LEU A 71 12.87 10.57 -18.12
CA LEU A 71 12.77 9.43 -17.20
C LEU A 71 13.31 9.78 -15.79
N ILE A 72 14.41 10.55 -15.75
CA ILE A 72 15.05 11.01 -14.51
C ILE A 72 14.16 12.00 -13.76
N ALA A 73 13.53 12.96 -14.45
CA ALA A 73 12.61 13.91 -13.83
C ALA A 73 11.36 13.21 -13.28
N PHE A 74 10.85 12.21 -14.00
CA PHE A 74 9.72 11.38 -13.59
C PHE A 74 10.00 10.66 -12.27
N TYR A 75 11.16 10.00 -12.15
CA TYR A 75 11.55 9.31 -10.92
C TYR A 75 11.83 10.25 -9.78
N ARG A 76 12.56 11.34 -10.03
CA ARG A 76 12.88 12.33 -9.00
C ARG A 76 11.60 12.86 -8.36
N LYS A 77 10.67 13.36 -9.16
CA LYS A 77 9.42 13.94 -8.65
C LYS A 77 8.62 12.94 -7.82
N ARG A 78 8.60 11.67 -8.22
CA ARG A 78 7.74 10.66 -7.62
C ARG A 78 8.36 9.98 -6.39
N LEU A 79 9.62 9.57 -6.48
CA LEU A 79 10.35 8.97 -5.36
C LEU A 79 10.62 9.99 -4.26
N PHE A 80 11.04 11.21 -4.57
CA PHE A 80 11.21 12.23 -3.53
C PHE A 80 9.89 12.61 -2.88
N LYS A 81 8.79 12.72 -3.64
CA LYS A 81 7.48 12.97 -3.02
C LYS A 81 7.07 11.86 -2.05
N LEU A 82 7.33 10.60 -2.41
CA LEU A 82 7.08 9.44 -1.56
C LEU A 82 7.97 9.50 -0.29
N LEU A 83 9.29 9.62 -0.47
CA LEU A 83 10.27 9.59 0.61
C LEU A 83 10.16 10.79 1.56
N LEU A 84 9.90 12.00 1.06
CA LEU A 84 9.75 13.17 1.92
C LEU A 84 8.58 13.02 2.90
N ASN A 85 7.45 12.47 2.43
CA ASN A 85 6.32 12.24 3.32
C ASN A 85 6.60 11.09 4.29
N TYR A 86 7.35 10.07 3.88
CA TYR A 86 7.82 9.00 4.76
C TYR A 86 8.75 9.51 5.85
N TRP A 87 9.79 10.25 5.47
CA TRP A 87 10.74 10.86 6.40
C TRP A 87 10.06 11.77 7.40
N TYR A 88 9.04 12.51 6.97
CA TYR A 88 8.24 13.32 7.89
C TYR A 88 7.61 12.47 9.01
N ILE A 89 6.95 11.36 8.66
CA ILE A 89 6.35 10.47 9.66
C ILE A 89 7.42 9.74 10.46
N TRP A 90 8.51 9.32 9.84
CA TRP A 90 9.65 8.68 10.51
C TRP A 90 10.20 9.60 11.60
N LEU A 91 10.51 10.86 11.26
CA LEU A 91 11.04 11.87 12.19
C LEU A 91 10.02 12.30 13.26
N LEU A 92 8.73 12.06 13.03
CA LEU A 92 7.69 12.32 14.03
C LEU A 92 7.57 11.15 15.02
N PHE A 93 7.38 9.92 14.53
CA PHE A 93 7.02 8.78 15.37
C PHE A 93 8.22 8.02 15.94
N VAL A 94 9.35 7.96 15.22
CA VAL A 94 10.52 7.22 15.71
C VAL A 94 11.09 7.86 16.98
N PRO A 95 11.35 9.19 17.04
CA PRO A 95 11.81 9.83 18.27
C PRO A 95 10.82 9.67 19.44
N ILE A 96 9.51 9.80 19.18
CA ILE A 96 8.48 9.54 20.20
C ILE A 96 8.62 8.11 20.73
N GLY A 97 8.78 7.12 19.86
CA GLY A 97 8.98 5.73 20.27
C GLY A 97 10.23 5.52 21.11
N VAL A 98 11.35 6.16 20.74
CA VAL A 98 12.62 6.01 21.46
C VAL A 98 12.58 6.71 22.82
N PHE A 99 12.12 7.96 22.88
CA PHE A 99 12.21 8.80 24.07
C PHE A 99 11.02 8.67 25.03
N VAL A 100 9.83 8.33 24.52
CA VAL A 100 8.60 8.24 25.34
C VAL A 100 8.20 6.79 25.61
N PHE A 101 8.31 5.92 24.62
CA PHE A 101 7.88 4.51 24.73
C PHE A 101 9.04 3.52 24.89
N HIS A 102 10.27 4.00 25.06
CA HIS A 102 11.48 3.20 25.27
C HIS A 102 11.74 2.11 24.22
N ARG A 103 11.23 2.27 22.99
CA ARG A 103 11.50 1.39 21.84
C ARG A 103 12.82 1.79 21.18
N THR A 104 13.93 1.39 21.80
CA THR A 104 15.28 1.76 21.33
C THR A 104 15.64 1.09 20.00
N PHE A 105 16.65 1.64 19.30
CA PHE A 105 17.17 1.01 18.08
C PHE A 105 17.74 -0.37 18.33
N ASP A 106 18.43 -0.61 19.45
CA ASP A 106 18.94 -1.94 19.79
C ASP A 106 17.80 -2.95 19.97
N ALA A 107 16.67 -2.53 20.58
CA ALA A 107 15.51 -3.39 20.77
C ALA A 107 14.82 -3.77 19.44
N VAL A 108 14.93 -2.91 18.42
CA VAL A 108 14.27 -3.10 17.11
C VAL A 108 15.18 -3.79 16.11
N TYR A 109 16.43 -3.35 16.01
CA TYR A 109 17.36 -3.73 14.94
C TYR A 109 18.44 -4.72 15.42
N GLY A 110 18.61 -4.90 16.74
CA GLY A 110 19.70 -5.65 17.33
C GLY A 110 20.91 -4.79 17.68
N GLN A 111 21.78 -5.31 18.53
CA GLN A 111 23.00 -4.62 18.97
C GLN A 111 24.03 -4.53 17.83
N ASN A 112 24.75 -3.40 17.75
CA ASN A 112 25.84 -3.14 16.81
C ASN A 112 25.44 -3.15 15.32
N GLU A 113 24.21 -2.75 15.00
CA GLU A 113 23.70 -2.70 13.62
C GLU A 113 23.39 -1.26 13.15
N PRO A 114 24.39 -0.35 13.09
CA PRO A 114 24.17 1.08 12.80
C PRO A 114 23.64 1.34 11.38
N LEU A 115 23.77 0.38 10.47
CA LEU A 115 23.31 0.50 9.08
C LEU A 115 21.80 0.29 8.95
N TYR A 116 21.16 -0.49 9.84
CA TYR A 116 19.73 -0.80 9.72
C TYR A 116 18.81 0.41 9.91
N PRO A 117 19.03 1.31 10.91
CA PRO A 117 18.27 2.56 11.01
C PRO A 117 18.37 3.42 9.74
N ILE A 118 19.54 3.47 9.11
CA ILE A 118 19.78 4.24 7.88
C ILE A 118 19.01 3.64 6.71
N LEU A 119 19.09 2.31 6.54
CA LEU A 119 18.34 1.61 5.50
C LEU A 119 16.83 1.68 5.72
N ASP A 120 16.38 1.70 6.97
CA ASP A 120 14.98 1.89 7.30
C ASP A 120 14.50 3.31 6.99
N PHE A 121 15.33 4.32 7.28
CA PHE A 121 15.06 5.71 6.91
C PHE A 121 14.95 5.90 5.38
N VAL A 122 15.73 5.16 4.59
CA VAL A 122 15.61 5.16 3.12
C VAL A 122 14.47 4.25 2.62
N GLY A 123 13.91 3.39 3.48
CA GLY A 123 12.79 2.50 3.17
C GLY A 123 13.20 1.23 2.42
N LEU A 124 14.48 0.83 2.49
CA LEU A 124 15.04 -0.32 1.76
C LEU A 124 15.41 -1.50 2.66
N LEU A 125 15.27 -1.37 3.98
CA LEU A 125 15.68 -2.40 4.95
C LEU A 125 15.04 -3.79 4.67
N ASN A 126 13.77 -3.82 4.23
CA ASN A 126 13.08 -5.07 3.94
C ASN A 126 13.63 -5.80 2.70
N CYS A 127 14.36 -5.12 1.80
CA CYS A 127 15.10 -5.81 0.73
C CYS A 127 16.21 -6.73 1.25
N LEU A 128 16.65 -6.54 2.50
CA LEU A 128 17.60 -7.42 3.19
C LEU A 128 16.90 -8.50 4.04
N GLY A 129 15.58 -8.61 3.97
CA GLY A 129 14.79 -9.51 4.82
C GLY A 129 14.75 -9.09 6.30
N LYS A 130 15.09 -7.83 6.61
CA LYS A 130 15.09 -7.27 7.96
C LYS A 130 13.83 -6.45 8.22
N GLN A 131 13.37 -6.47 9.46
CA GLN A 131 12.15 -5.76 9.88
C GLN A 131 12.43 -4.28 10.14
N SER A 132 11.55 -3.41 9.63
CA SER A 132 11.54 -1.98 9.89
C SER A 132 11.05 -1.62 11.29
N TYR A 133 11.37 -0.42 11.76
CA TYR A 133 10.97 0.10 13.06
C TYR A 133 9.47 -0.03 13.32
N ASN A 134 8.69 0.35 12.31
CA ASN A 134 7.31 -0.05 12.18
C ASN A 134 7.23 -1.20 11.18
N MET A 135 6.69 -2.35 11.60
CA MET A 135 6.55 -3.52 10.74
C MET A 135 5.89 -3.20 9.40
N SER A 136 4.87 -2.34 9.38
CA SER A 136 4.08 -2.01 8.19
C SER A 136 4.86 -1.20 7.14
N TRP A 137 6.06 -0.72 7.46
CA TRP A 137 6.90 0.02 6.53
C TRP A 137 7.64 -0.86 5.51
N TRP A 138 7.54 -2.19 5.60
CA TRP A 138 8.03 -3.12 4.56
C TRP A 138 7.54 -2.76 3.16
N PHE A 139 6.36 -2.15 3.06
CA PHE A 139 5.77 -1.68 1.81
C PHE A 139 6.63 -0.64 1.08
N TYR A 140 7.50 0.11 1.77
CA TYR A 140 8.40 1.05 1.11
C TYR A 140 9.42 0.34 0.24
N SER A 141 9.99 -0.76 0.71
CA SER A 141 10.90 -1.58 -0.09
C SER A 141 10.17 -2.14 -1.30
N CYS A 142 8.93 -2.61 -1.12
CA CYS A 142 8.06 -3.08 -2.21
C CYS A 142 7.82 -1.99 -3.27
N ILE A 143 7.32 -0.82 -2.87
CA ILE A 143 6.89 0.21 -3.82
C ILE A 143 8.08 0.88 -4.50
N ILE A 144 9.21 1.05 -3.80
CA ILE A 144 10.44 1.59 -4.40
C ILE A 144 10.96 0.64 -5.47
N LEU A 145 11.05 -0.67 -5.19
CA LEU A 145 11.46 -1.67 -6.18
C LEU A 145 10.53 -1.69 -7.39
N LEU A 146 9.21 -1.71 -7.19
CA LEU A 146 8.25 -1.67 -8.28
C LEU A 146 8.37 -0.39 -9.13
N TYR A 147 8.66 0.74 -8.50
CA TYR A 147 8.84 2.01 -9.21
C TYR A 147 10.15 1.98 -10.02
N VAL A 148 11.25 1.50 -9.44
CA VAL A 148 12.53 1.37 -10.15
C VAL A 148 12.41 0.43 -11.37
N LEU A 149 11.68 -0.68 -11.24
CA LEU A 149 11.47 -1.64 -12.33
C LEU A 149 10.42 -1.21 -13.36
N PHE A 150 9.59 -0.21 -13.05
CA PHE A 150 8.51 0.27 -13.92
C PHE A 150 8.94 0.64 -15.35
N PRO A 151 10.11 1.25 -15.67
CA PRO A 151 10.47 1.56 -17.06
C PRO A 151 10.53 0.31 -17.93
N ILE A 152 11.13 -0.74 -17.37
CA ILE A 152 11.33 -2.02 -18.04
C ILE A 152 9.97 -2.64 -18.31
N PHE A 153 9.11 -2.67 -17.28
CA PHE A 153 7.74 -3.18 -17.44
C PHE A 153 6.92 -2.36 -18.43
N ASN A 154 7.01 -1.03 -18.40
CA ASN A 154 6.31 -0.14 -19.31
C ASN A 154 6.79 -0.29 -20.76
N TYR A 155 8.07 -0.61 -20.97
CA TYR A 155 8.59 -0.95 -22.29
C TYR A 155 8.02 -2.29 -22.78
N ILE A 156 8.11 -3.34 -21.97
CA ILE A 156 7.68 -4.71 -22.32
C ILE A 156 6.16 -4.77 -22.56
N ILE A 157 5.35 -4.12 -21.72
CA ILE A 157 3.88 -4.22 -21.75
C ILE A 157 3.24 -3.63 -23.03
N LYS A 158 4.01 -2.95 -23.89
CA LYS A 158 3.50 -2.34 -25.13
C LYS A 158 2.89 -3.38 -26.07
N THR A 159 3.50 -4.55 -26.19
CA THR A 159 3.01 -5.65 -27.05
C THR A 159 2.03 -6.57 -26.31
N LYS A 160 1.27 -7.41 -27.03
CA LYS A 160 0.42 -8.45 -26.42
C LYS A 160 1.27 -9.54 -25.77
N TRP A 161 2.32 -9.99 -26.45
CA TRP A 161 3.27 -10.99 -25.92
C TRP A 161 3.99 -10.50 -24.66
N GLY A 162 4.39 -9.23 -24.62
CA GLY A 162 4.99 -8.65 -23.42
C GLY A 162 4.04 -8.58 -22.22
N GLN A 163 2.73 -8.39 -22.45
CA GLN A 163 1.73 -8.52 -21.37
C GLN A 163 1.69 -9.94 -20.82
N TYR A 164 1.66 -10.96 -21.68
CA TYR A 164 1.66 -12.36 -21.24
C TYR A 164 2.95 -12.72 -20.50
N LEU A 165 4.10 -12.28 -21.02
CA LEU A 165 5.40 -12.48 -20.37
C LEU A 165 5.42 -11.89 -18.95
N LEU A 166 4.95 -10.66 -18.77
CA LEU A 166 4.90 -10.03 -17.45
C LEU A 166 3.94 -10.74 -16.50
N VAL A 167 2.76 -11.17 -16.97
CA VAL A 167 1.82 -11.95 -16.16
C VAL A 167 2.44 -13.28 -15.72
N LEU A 168 3.10 -14.00 -16.63
CA LEU A 168 3.81 -15.23 -16.32
C LEU A 168 4.93 -15.01 -15.30
N LEU A 169 5.70 -13.92 -15.44
CA LEU A 169 6.73 -13.54 -14.47
C LEU A 169 6.13 -13.25 -13.09
N GLY A 170 5.00 -12.55 -13.02
CA GLY A 170 4.29 -12.29 -11.77
C GLY A 170 3.79 -13.58 -11.10
N ILE A 171 3.21 -14.51 -11.88
CA ILE A 171 2.79 -15.82 -11.38
C ILE A 171 3.99 -16.63 -10.89
N PHE A 172 5.09 -16.64 -11.66
CA PHE A 172 6.32 -17.33 -11.31
C PHE A 172 6.87 -16.85 -9.96
N LEU A 173 6.96 -15.53 -9.73
CA LEU A 173 7.41 -14.99 -8.45
C LEU A 173 6.50 -15.41 -7.29
N CYS A 174 5.17 -15.40 -7.46
CA CYS A 174 4.24 -15.83 -6.40
C CYS A 174 4.47 -17.28 -5.95
N ILE A 175 4.91 -18.17 -6.85
CA ILE A 175 5.05 -19.61 -6.58
C ILE A 175 6.42 -19.95 -5.97
N ILE A 176 7.46 -19.14 -6.24
CA ILE A 176 8.81 -19.38 -5.71
C ILE A 176 8.79 -19.34 -4.17
N PRO A 177 9.34 -20.34 -3.47
CA PRO A 177 9.41 -20.31 -2.00
C PRO A 177 10.19 -19.09 -1.48
N SER A 178 9.74 -18.55 -0.34
CA SER A 178 10.38 -17.38 0.27
C SER A 178 11.83 -17.66 0.64
N GLY A 179 12.69 -16.64 0.51
CA GLY A 179 14.12 -16.74 0.83
C GLY A 179 15.03 -17.16 -0.33
N TYR A 180 14.49 -17.69 -1.43
CA TYR A 180 15.27 -18.00 -2.64
C TYR A 180 15.67 -16.75 -3.43
N LEU A 181 14.86 -15.68 -3.37
CA LEU A 181 15.09 -14.42 -4.05
C LEU A 181 15.02 -13.25 -3.07
N SER A 182 15.98 -13.18 -2.15
CA SER A 182 15.99 -12.23 -1.01
C SER A 182 15.70 -10.77 -1.40
N ILE A 183 16.30 -10.26 -2.48
CA ILE A 183 16.11 -8.89 -2.96
C ILE A 183 14.69 -8.65 -3.50
N PHE A 184 14.06 -9.67 -4.11
CA PHE A 184 12.72 -9.56 -4.70
C PHE A 184 11.60 -9.98 -3.76
N GLU A 185 11.93 -10.43 -2.55
CA GLU A 185 10.95 -10.84 -1.53
C GLU A 185 9.87 -9.75 -1.29
N PRO A 186 10.19 -8.44 -1.20
CA PRO A 186 9.17 -7.42 -0.98
C PRO A 186 8.13 -7.30 -2.12
N ILE A 187 8.48 -7.70 -3.35
CA ILE A 187 7.59 -7.62 -4.51
C ILE A 187 6.96 -8.95 -4.91
N LYS A 188 7.39 -10.06 -4.29
CA LYS A 188 7.01 -11.44 -4.64
C LYS A 188 5.51 -11.61 -4.86
N ASN A 189 4.71 -11.19 -3.87
CA ASN A 189 3.24 -11.34 -3.91
C ASN A 189 2.51 -10.15 -4.55
N TYR A 190 3.24 -9.12 -5.00
CA TYR A 190 2.67 -7.84 -5.40
C TYR A 190 3.00 -7.44 -6.85
N LEU A 191 3.98 -8.08 -7.50
CA LEU A 191 4.31 -7.80 -8.89
C LEU A 191 3.12 -8.11 -9.81
N LEU A 192 2.43 -9.23 -9.59
CA LEU A 192 1.31 -9.65 -10.44
C LEU A 192 0.17 -8.62 -10.41
N VAL A 193 -0.22 -8.14 -9.22
CA VAL A 193 -1.28 -7.12 -9.08
C VAL A 193 -0.84 -5.75 -9.59
N PHE A 194 0.45 -5.40 -9.46
CA PHE A 194 1.01 -4.19 -10.06
C PHE A 194 0.85 -4.19 -11.58
N ILE A 195 1.22 -5.31 -12.23
CA ILE A 195 1.07 -5.51 -13.67
C ILE A 195 -0.42 -5.49 -14.06
N ALA A 196 -1.30 -6.10 -13.27
CA ALA A 196 -2.74 -6.05 -13.49
C ALA A 196 -3.26 -4.59 -13.56
N GLY A 197 -2.78 -3.71 -12.67
CA GLY A 197 -3.07 -2.27 -12.71
C GLY A 197 -2.59 -1.60 -13.99
N MET A 198 -1.40 -1.97 -14.48
CA MET A 198 -0.88 -1.46 -15.75
C MET A 198 -1.69 -1.94 -16.97
N ILE A 199 -2.13 -3.20 -16.97
CA ILE A 199 -2.99 -3.77 -18.03
C ILE A 199 -4.37 -3.11 -18.00
N PHE A 200 -4.95 -2.91 -16.81
CA PHE A 200 -6.22 -2.22 -16.62
C PHE A 200 -6.18 -0.81 -17.21
N TYR A 201 -5.05 -0.10 -17.11
CA TYR A 201 -4.90 1.19 -17.79
C TYR A 201 -5.08 1.09 -19.32
N LYS A 202 -4.51 0.07 -19.96
CA LYS A 202 -4.59 -0.12 -21.41
C LYS A 202 -5.95 -0.61 -21.89
N LYS A 203 -6.59 -1.50 -21.12
CA LYS A 203 -7.82 -2.21 -21.53
C LYS A 203 -9.09 -1.65 -20.89
N GLY A 204 -8.97 -0.86 -19.83
CA GLY A 204 -10.07 -0.50 -18.95
C GLY A 204 -10.56 -1.71 -18.15
N VAL A 205 -11.84 -1.69 -17.79
CA VAL A 205 -12.58 -2.82 -17.20
C VAL A 205 -12.27 -4.10 -17.99
N LEU A 206 -11.64 -5.06 -17.32
CA LEU A 206 -11.04 -6.22 -17.98
C LEU A 206 -12.11 -7.18 -18.52
N PHE A 207 -13.33 -7.10 -18.00
CA PHE A 207 -14.35 -8.13 -18.19
C PHE A 207 -15.67 -7.58 -18.74
N SER A 208 -15.64 -6.97 -19.92
CA SER A 208 -16.82 -6.27 -20.47
C SER A 208 -18.01 -7.19 -20.81
N SER A 209 -17.79 -8.50 -20.98
CA SER A 209 -18.87 -9.47 -21.28
C SER A 209 -19.74 -9.80 -20.06
N PRO A 210 -21.08 -9.89 -20.22
CA PRO A 210 -22.00 -10.20 -19.12
C PRO A 210 -21.77 -11.58 -18.51
N ASN A 211 -21.26 -12.56 -19.25
CA ASN A 211 -20.96 -13.89 -18.70
C ASN A 211 -19.69 -13.89 -17.85
N PHE A 212 -18.73 -13.03 -18.21
CA PHE A 212 -17.43 -12.97 -17.55
C PHE A 212 -17.53 -12.39 -16.13
N LYS A 213 -18.54 -11.56 -15.84
CA LYS A 213 -18.75 -11.01 -14.48
C LYS A 213 -19.05 -12.11 -13.45
N TYR A 214 -19.83 -13.13 -13.82
CA TYR A 214 -20.18 -14.25 -12.94
C TYR A 214 -18.98 -15.16 -12.71
N ILE A 215 -18.17 -15.39 -13.76
CA ILE A 215 -16.93 -16.16 -13.66
C ILE A 215 -15.96 -15.49 -12.70
N VAL A 216 -15.75 -14.17 -12.82
CA VAL A 216 -14.83 -13.44 -11.93
C VAL A 216 -15.33 -13.40 -10.50
N PHE A 217 -16.64 -13.23 -10.30
CA PHE A 217 -17.25 -13.32 -8.97
C PHE A 217 -17.01 -14.69 -8.33
N LEU A 218 -17.25 -15.77 -9.09
CA LEU A 218 -16.99 -17.13 -8.64
C LEU A 218 -15.50 -17.34 -8.34
N CYS A 219 -14.60 -16.89 -9.22
CA CYS A 219 -13.16 -16.92 -8.99
C CYS A 219 -12.74 -16.13 -7.74
N ALA A 220 -13.37 -15.00 -7.45
CA ALA A 220 -13.12 -14.22 -6.25
C ALA A 220 -13.57 -14.97 -4.98
N ILE A 221 -14.75 -15.60 -5.00
CA ILE A 221 -15.22 -16.45 -3.89
C ILE A 221 -14.27 -17.62 -3.66
N ILE A 222 -13.89 -18.32 -4.73
CA ILE A 222 -12.92 -19.42 -4.66
C ILE A 222 -11.58 -18.90 -4.13
N SER A 223 -11.12 -17.73 -4.57
CA SER A 223 -9.88 -17.11 -4.11
C SER A 223 -9.93 -16.77 -2.62
N CYS A 224 -11.07 -16.31 -2.09
CA CYS A 224 -11.26 -16.11 -0.65
C CYS A 224 -11.13 -17.43 0.12
N GLY A 225 -11.74 -18.52 -0.37
CA GLY A 225 -11.63 -19.84 0.25
C GLY A 225 -10.20 -20.40 0.19
N LEU A 226 -9.53 -20.27 -0.96
CA LEU A 226 -8.14 -20.68 -1.15
C LEU A 226 -7.19 -19.87 -0.28
N ARG A 227 -7.40 -18.56 -0.14
CA ARG A 227 -6.59 -17.70 0.72
C ARG A 227 -6.59 -18.15 2.18
N LEU A 228 -7.72 -18.64 2.68
CA LEU A 228 -7.83 -19.15 4.05
C LEU A 228 -7.13 -20.50 4.24
N LYS A 229 -6.97 -21.30 3.18
CA LYS A 229 -6.39 -22.66 3.25
C LYS A 229 -4.94 -22.75 2.78
N LEU A 230 -4.54 -21.90 1.83
CA LEU A 230 -3.26 -21.95 1.10
C LEU A 230 -2.64 -20.55 1.07
N PRO A 231 -2.07 -20.06 2.19
CA PRO A 231 -1.49 -18.72 2.29
C PRO A 231 -0.32 -18.49 1.31
N GLN A 232 0.35 -19.54 0.86
CA GLN A 232 1.42 -19.47 -0.14
C GLN A 232 0.94 -18.96 -1.51
N LEU A 233 -0.36 -19.04 -1.80
CA LEU A 233 -0.96 -18.54 -3.05
C LEU A 233 -1.51 -17.11 -2.90
N GLU A 234 -1.14 -16.39 -1.85
CA GLU A 234 -1.72 -15.07 -1.55
C GLU A 234 -1.53 -14.07 -2.69
N GLY A 235 -0.38 -14.03 -3.37
CA GLY A 235 -0.18 -13.08 -4.46
C GLY A 235 -1.13 -13.28 -5.64
N ILE A 236 -1.48 -14.54 -5.95
CA ILE A 236 -2.43 -14.87 -7.02
C ILE A 236 -3.86 -14.56 -6.56
N THR A 237 -4.25 -15.06 -5.39
CA THR A 237 -5.60 -14.87 -4.85
C THR A 237 -5.92 -13.39 -4.62
N ASP A 238 -4.98 -12.61 -4.07
CA ASP A 238 -5.13 -11.17 -3.85
C ASP A 238 -5.24 -10.40 -5.16
N THR A 239 -4.50 -10.82 -6.20
CA THR A 239 -4.64 -10.20 -7.51
C THR A 239 -6.07 -10.40 -8.05
N ILE A 240 -6.61 -11.62 -7.97
CA ILE A 240 -7.97 -11.93 -8.47
C ILE A 240 -9.02 -11.14 -7.69
N ILE A 241 -8.94 -11.16 -6.35
CA ILE A 241 -9.86 -10.42 -5.48
C ILE A 241 -9.76 -8.91 -5.74
N CYS A 242 -8.55 -8.36 -5.87
CA CYS A 242 -8.33 -6.95 -6.16
C CYS A 242 -8.95 -6.54 -7.52
N ILE A 243 -8.73 -7.32 -8.58
CA ILE A 243 -9.32 -7.05 -9.88
C ILE A 243 -10.85 -7.06 -9.77
N PHE A 244 -11.43 -8.06 -9.08
CA PHE A 244 -12.87 -8.13 -8.86
C PHE A 244 -13.41 -6.89 -8.13
N ILE A 245 -12.75 -6.45 -7.05
CA ILE A 245 -13.14 -5.25 -6.29
C ILE A 245 -13.11 -4.01 -7.20
N VAL A 246 -12.04 -3.80 -7.96
CA VAL A 246 -11.88 -2.64 -8.83
C VAL A 246 -12.90 -2.65 -9.98
N ASP A 247 -13.15 -3.81 -10.60
CA ASP A 247 -14.15 -3.97 -11.65
C ASP A 247 -15.56 -3.73 -11.13
N CYS A 248 -15.92 -4.30 -9.98
CA CYS A 248 -17.22 -4.10 -9.33
C CYS A 248 -17.44 -2.64 -8.95
N TYR A 249 -16.44 -2.02 -8.33
CA TYR A 249 -16.46 -0.59 -8.00
C TYR A 249 -16.71 0.24 -9.25
N LYS A 250 -15.94 0.01 -10.32
CA LYS A 250 -16.05 0.88 -11.51
C LYS A 250 -17.39 0.75 -12.24
N ARG A 251 -18.09 -0.39 -12.11
CA ARG A 251 -19.39 -0.61 -12.74
C ARG A 251 -20.57 -0.08 -11.94
N HIS A 252 -20.53 -0.26 -10.62
CA HIS A 252 -21.71 -0.04 -9.77
C HIS A 252 -21.60 1.21 -8.89
N CYS A 253 -20.39 1.74 -8.70
CA CYS A 253 -20.16 2.90 -7.86
C CYS A 253 -19.95 4.16 -8.70
N ASN A 254 -20.57 5.26 -8.25
CA ASN A 254 -20.27 6.59 -8.73
C ASN A 254 -19.41 7.32 -7.70
N ALA A 255 -18.12 7.54 -8.03
CA ALA A 255 -17.15 8.20 -7.14
C ALA A 255 -17.59 9.60 -6.67
N ASN A 256 -18.45 10.28 -7.43
CA ASN A 256 -18.92 11.61 -7.04
C ASN A 256 -19.73 11.57 -5.74
N ASN A 257 -20.47 10.48 -5.50
CA ASN A 257 -21.33 10.31 -4.34
C ASN A 257 -20.61 9.75 -3.11
N LEU A 258 -19.34 9.35 -3.24
CA LEU A 258 -18.57 8.68 -2.19
C LEU A 258 -17.61 9.66 -1.49
N SER A 259 -18.14 10.75 -0.93
CA SER A 259 -17.36 11.81 -0.27
C SER A 259 -16.48 11.29 0.88
N LEU A 260 -17.05 10.46 1.76
CA LEU A 260 -16.33 9.87 2.91
C LEU A 260 -15.16 8.98 2.47
N LEU A 261 -15.38 8.09 1.49
CA LEU A 261 -14.30 7.24 0.98
C LEU A 261 -13.21 8.06 0.29
N LYS A 262 -13.56 9.14 -0.42
CA LYS A 262 -12.57 10.04 -1.01
C LYS A 262 -11.76 10.77 0.05
N LEU A 263 -12.40 11.21 1.14
CA LEU A 263 -11.72 11.86 2.26
C LEU A 263 -10.74 10.88 2.93
N LEU A 264 -11.19 9.66 3.24
CA LEU A 264 -10.32 8.59 3.76
C LEU A 264 -9.16 8.30 2.80
N GLY A 265 -9.45 8.22 1.50
CA GLY A 265 -8.45 7.99 0.46
C GLY A 265 -7.44 9.12 0.27
N PHE A 266 -7.81 10.35 0.60
CA PHE A 266 -6.89 11.49 0.64
C PHE A 266 -5.90 11.36 1.81
N HIS A 267 -6.40 10.97 2.98
CA HIS A 267 -5.62 10.77 4.20
C HIS A 267 -4.94 9.41 4.31
N SER A 268 -5.20 8.48 3.38
CA SER A 268 -4.79 7.08 3.47
C SER A 268 -3.28 6.91 3.59
N PHE A 269 -2.49 7.81 2.98
CA PHE A 269 -1.03 7.73 3.02
C PHE A 269 -0.48 7.91 4.44
N ASN A 270 -0.91 8.95 5.15
CA ASN A 270 -0.46 9.17 6.52
C ASN A 270 -0.95 8.02 7.42
N ILE A 271 -2.24 7.66 7.31
CA ILE A 271 -2.83 6.58 8.12
C ILE A 271 -2.07 5.27 7.91
N TYR A 272 -1.75 4.91 6.67
CA TYR A 272 -0.92 3.74 6.36
C TYR A 272 0.40 3.76 7.14
N LEU A 273 1.05 4.93 7.24
CA LEU A 273 2.35 5.03 7.87
C LEU A 273 2.33 4.93 9.39
N PHE A 274 1.28 5.41 10.06
CA PHE A 274 1.29 5.48 11.51
C PHE A 274 0.31 4.54 12.23
N HIS A 275 -0.68 3.96 11.56
CA HIS A 275 -1.75 3.19 12.22
C HIS A 275 -1.23 2.12 13.21
N SER A 276 -0.16 1.40 12.85
CA SER A 276 0.46 0.38 13.72
C SER A 276 1.06 0.96 15.00
N PHE A 277 1.53 2.22 14.98
CA PHE A 277 1.93 2.89 16.23
C PHE A 277 0.77 3.04 17.19
N ILE A 278 -0.42 3.36 16.67
CA ILE A 278 -1.59 3.61 17.52
C ILE A 278 -2.13 2.30 18.07
N ASN A 279 -2.37 1.30 17.22
CA ASN A 279 -3.05 0.07 17.64
C ASN A 279 -2.12 -1.08 18.06
N MET A 280 -0.79 -0.97 17.91
CA MET A 280 0.14 -2.02 18.32
C MET A 280 1.19 -1.57 19.32
N TYR A 281 1.70 -0.34 19.21
CA TYR A 281 2.89 0.06 19.95
C TYR A 281 2.61 1.03 21.10
N TYR A 282 1.74 2.02 20.93
CA TYR A 282 1.67 3.19 21.82
C TYR A 282 0.35 3.33 22.57
N PHE A 283 -0.79 3.01 21.93
CA PHE A 283 -2.11 3.32 22.48
C PHE A 283 -3.07 2.13 22.42
N THR A 284 -2.54 0.92 22.60
CA THR A 284 -3.28 -0.35 22.52
C THR A 284 -4.50 -0.33 23.44
N ASP A 285 -4.34 0.09 24.69
CA ASP A 285 -5.43 0.13 25.69
C ASP A 285 -6.53 1.13 25.32
N ILE A 286 -6.16 2.25 24.69
CA ILE A 286 -7.13 3.26 24.23
C ILE A 286 -7.91 2.73 23.03
N VAL A 287 -7.25 2.03 22.11
CA VAL A 287 -7.90 1.49 20.91
C VAL A 287 -8.88 0.38 21.29
N TYR A 288 -8.46 -0.57 22.12
CA TYR A 288 -9.26 -1.73 22.50
C TYR A 288 -9.97 -1.55 23.86
N TRP A 289 -10.34 -0.32 24.20
CA TRP A 289 -10.97 0.01 25.49
C TRP A 289 -12.29 -0.75 25.74
N CYS A 290 -12.97 -1.20 24.68
CA CYS A 290 -14.10 -2.10 24.76
C CYS A 290 -13.91 -3.33 23.87
N ASN A 291 -14.43 -4.48 24.30
CA ASN A 291 -14.28 -5.75 23.60
C ASN A 291 -15.26 -5.93 22.41
N ASN A 292 -15.86 -4.83 21.91
CA ASN A 292 -16.82 -4.87 20.80
C ASN A 292 -16.21 -4.30 19.51
N PRO A 293 -15.87 -5.15 18.52
CA PRO A 293 -15.22 -4.68 17.29
C PRO A 293 -16.06 -3.73 16.45
N LEU A 294 -17.39 -3.79 16.53
CA LEU A 294 -18.28 -2.89 15.79
C LEU A 294 -18.23 -1.46 16.34
N VAL A 295 -17.80 -1.29 17.58
CA VAL A 295 -17.58 0.02 18.23
C VAL A 295 -16.12 0.44 18.08
N VAL A 296 -15.19 -0.48 18.35
CA VAL A 296 -13.74 -0.22 18.25
C VAL A 296 -13.33 0.19 16.85
N PHE A 297 -13.87 -0.47 15.81
CA PHE A 297 -13.44 -0.18 14.44
C PHE A 297 -13.76 1.25 13.99
N PRO A 298 -15.01 1.75 14.07
CA PRO A 298 -15.30 3.15 13.77
C PRO A 298 -14.49 4.13 14.65
N PHE A 299 -14.32 3.82 15.94
CA PHE A 299 -13.50 4.64 16.83
C PHE A 299 -12.05 4.72 16.34
N PHE A 300 -11.44 3.59 15.98
CA PHE A 300 -10.07 3.53 15.47
C PHE A 300 -9.90 4.27 14.14
N VAL A 301 -10.89 4.16 13.25
CA VAL A 301 -10.93 4.94 11.99
C VAL A 301 -10.97 6.43 12.27
N ILE A 302 -11.83 6.88 13.19
CA ILE A 302 -11.94 8.30 13.57
C ILE A 302 -10.63 8.79 14.20
N LEU A 303 -10.04 8.03 15.12
CA LEU A 303 -8.77 8.36 15.76
C LEU A 303 -7.65 8.53 14.73
N CYS A 304 -7.53 7.59 13.79
CA CYS A 304 -6.58 7.71 12.68
C CYS A 304 -6.85 8.94 11.80
N MET A 305 -8.12 9.25 11.54
CA MET A 305 -8.46 10.46 10.77
C MET A 305 -8.04 11.74 11.50
N ILE A 306 -8.28 11.85 12.80
CA ILE A 306 -7.87 13.01 13.62
C ILE A 306 -6.34 13.17 13.59
N ILE A 307 -5.59 12.10 13.83
CA ILE A 307 -4.12 12.14 13.80
C ILE A 307 -3.60 12.55 12.41
N SER A 308 -4.21 12.02 11.34
CA SER A 308 -3.86 12.38 9.97
C SER A 308 -4.11 13.85 9.67
N LEU A 309 -5.21 14.43 10.17
CA LEU A 309 -5.51 15.87 10.05
C LEU A 309 -4.48 16.73 10.79
N ILE A 310 -4.07 16.30 11.99
CA ILE A 310 -3.02 16.98 12.77
C ILE A 310 -1.70 16.98 12.00
N ILE A 311 -1.31 15.84 11.43
CA ILE A 311 -0.11 15.68 10.60
C ILE A 311 -0.15 16.59 9.36
N GLU A 312 -1.29 16.71 8.69
CA GLU A 312 -1.41 17.60 7.54
C GLU A 312 -1.31 19.07 7.95
N LYS A 313 -1.96 19.46 9.05
CA LYS A 313 -1.84 20.82 9.60
C LYS A 313 -0.40 21.13 10.01
N SER A 314 0.33 20.19 10.60
CA SER A 314 1.72 20.40 10.99
C SER A 314 2.65 20.54 9.78
N LYS A 315 2.40 19.80 8.67
CA LYS A 315 3.10 19.99 7.39
C LYS A 315 2.87 21.40 6.82
N ASP A 316 1.66 21.92 6.91
CA ASP A 316 1.34 23.27 6.44
C ASP A 316 2.08 24.35 7.24
N ILE A 317 2.13 24.21 8.57
CA ILE A 317 2.81 25.14 9.49
C ILE A 317 4.31 25.25 9.16
N ILE A 318 4.99 24.12 8.94
CA ILE A 318 6.44 24.13 8.64
C ILE A 318 6.75 24.46 7.17
N GLY A 319 5.74 24.75 6.35
CA GLY A 319 5.91 25.00 4.92
C GLY A 319 6.42 23.78 4.15
N PHE A 320 6.10 22.56 4.59
CA PHE A 320 6.58 21.30 4.02
C PHE A 320 6.36 21.24 2.50
N TYR A 321 5.17 21.65 2.03
CA TYR A 321 4.85 21.65 0.61
C TYR A 321 5.67 22.66 -0.21
N LYS A 322 6.11 23.77 0.40
CA LYS A 322 7.03 24.72 -0.24
C LYS A 322 8.40 24.07 -0.43
N ILE A 323 8.95 23.45 0.62
CA ILE A 323 10.23 22.74 0.59
C ILE A 323 10.18 21.61 -0.44
N GLN A 324 9.14 20.78 -0.40
CA GLN A 324 8.94 19.68 -1.34
C GLN A 324 8.91 20.19 -2.79
N ASN A 325 8.21 21.30 -3.07
CA ASN A 325 8.17 21.88 -4.41
C ASN A 325 9.53 22.41 -4.88
N ILE A 326 10.32 23.02 -4.00
CA ILE A 326 11.68 23.48 -4.32
C ILE A 326 12.57 22.29 -4.68
N LEU A 327 12.58 21.24 -3.85
CA LEU A 327 13.37 20.02 -4.07
C LEU A 327 12.97 19.30 -5.37
N MET A 328 11.67 19.29 -5.71
CA MET A 328 11.20 18.70 -6.97
C MET A 328 11.56 19.55 -8.20
N LYS A 329 11.66 20.88 -8.08
CA LYS A 329 11.98 21.81 -9.17
C LYS A 329 13.49 21.99 -9.41
N ALA A 330 14.35 21.63 -8.46
CA ALA A 330 15.80 21.80 -8.58
C ALA A 330 16.37 21.01 -9.80
N LYS A 331 17.04 21.75 -10.72
CA LYS A 331 17.50 21.39 -12.08
C LYS A 331 16.43 21.36 -13.19
N ARG A 332 15.93 22.55 -13.56
CA ARG A 332 16.13 23.05 -14.94
C ARG A 332 17.46 23.82 -14.91
N ASN A 333 18.58 23.15 -15.14
CA ASN A 333 19.82 23.90 -15.34
C ASN A 333 19.70 24.61 -16.70
N LYS A 334 19.81 25.93 -16.64
CA LYS A 334 20.14 26.80 -17.76
C LYS A 334 21.49 26.34 -18.34
N THR A 335 21.49 25.47 -19.32
CA THR A 335 22.62 25.25 -20.24
C THR A 335 22.09 24.86 -21.62
N ASP A 336 21.08 25.59 -22.09
CA ASP A 336 20.74 25.71 -23.51
C ASP A 336 20.62 27.22 -23.77
N ILE A 337 21.78 27.86 -23.93
CA ILE A 337 21.96 29.08 -24.73
C ILE A 337 22.91 28.68 -25.85
#